data_AF-A0A109N1J8-F1
#
_entry.id   AF-A0A109N1J8-F1
#
_cell.length_a   1.000
_cell.length_b   1.000
_cell.length_c   1.000
_cell.angle_alpha   90.00
_cell.angle_beta   90.00
_cell.angle_gamma   90.00
#
_symmetry.space_group_name_H-M   'P 1'
#
loop_
_entity.id
_entity.type
_entity.pdbx_description
1 polymer ?
#
loop_
_entity_poly.entity_id
_entity_poly.type
_entity_poly.pdbx_seq_one_letter_code
_entity_poly.pdbx_strand_id
1 'polypeptide(L)'
;MKAIFRTKFFYVIILAVLLAAGFGFTHYEHGEKKETLTDAEFYSTLEAGKVTSLKLEPKKSVYEISGRLKADGKDQSFNVIVPNSEFALNTINRAADEHNIEQIVVIPPDTDVSGWVTVLTTTLPFILLLIMVFVIVLMLRVIKRWNRPRY
;
A
#
# COMPACT_ATOMS: atom_id res chain seq x y z
N MET A 1 40.49 2.73 18.82
CA MET A 1 39.37 2.72 17.84
C MET A 1 38.15 1.85 18.24
N LYS A 2 38.05 1.30 19.46
CA LYS A 2 36.90 0.45 19.87
C LYS A 2 35.75 1.19 20.58
N ALA A 3 35.99 2.39 21.10
CA ALA A 3 34.98 3.12 21.90
C ALA A 3 33.95 3.90 21.07
N ILE A 4 34.35 4.44 19.91
CA ILE A 4 33.46 5.25 19.05
C ILE A 4 32.47 4.34 18.29
N PHE A 5 32.88 3.10 17.98
CA PHE A 5 32.02 2.13 17.30
C PHE A 5 30.86 1.68 18.19
N ARG A 6 31.08 1.47 19.50
CA ARG A 6 30.03 0.96 20.40
C ARG A 6 28.83 1.90 20.55
N THR A 7 29.05 3.21 20.50
CA THR A 7 27.96 4.20 20.57
C THR A 7 27.37 4.50 19.19
N LYS A 8 28.19 4.58 18.13
CA LYS A 8 27.71 4.84 16.76
C LYS A 8 26.95 3.67 16.14
N PHE A 9 27.33 2.43 16.46
CA PHE A 9 26.72 1.21 15.93
C PHE A 9 25.25 1.06 16.33
N PHE A 10 24.89 1.51 17.54
CA PHE A 10 23.49 1.53 17.99
C PHE A 10 22.61 2.43 17.09
N TYR A 11 23.11 3.59 16.66
CA TYR A 11 22.39 4.47 15.74
C TYR A 11 22.28 3.86 14.34
N VAL A 12 23.30 3.14 13.88
CA VAL A 12 23.27 2.44 12.59
C VAL A 12 22.23 1.32 12.60
N ILE A 13 22.08 0.58 13.71
CA ILE A 13 21.04 -0.43 13.87
C ILE A 13 19.66 0.20 13.90
N ILE A 14 19.45 1.27 14.66
CA ILE A 14 18.15 1.97 14.66
C ILE A 14 17.82 2.44 13.25
N LEU A 15 18.76 3.08 12.55
CA LEU A 15 18.57 3.52 11.17
C LEU A 15 18.24 2.34 10.23
N ALA A 16 18.90 1.20 10.37
CA ALA A 16 18.62 0.00 9.59
C ALA A 16 17.21 -0.56 9.88
N VAL A 17 16.75 -0.53 11.15
CA VAL A 17 15.40 -0.93 11.53
C VAL A 17 14.35 0.03 10.96
N LEU A 18 14.64 1.34 10.93
CA LEU A 18 13.77 2.33 10.28
C LEU A 18 13.63 2.07 8.78
N LEU A 19 14.73 1.78 8.10
CA LEU A 19 14.72 1.42 6.69
C LEU A 19 13.97 0.10 6.46
N ALA A 20 14.22 -0.92 7.28
CA ALA A 20 13.54 -2.21 7.17
C ALA A 20 12.03 -2.10 7.42
N ALA A 21 11.58 -1.29 8.37
CA ALA A 21 10.17 -1.03 8.61
C ALA A 21 9.54 -0.23 7.45
N GLY A 22 10.21 0.82 6.95
CA GLY A 22 9.75 1.61 5.80
C GLY A 22 9.68 0.81 4.49
N PHE A 23 10.65 -0.08 4.25
CA PHE A 23 10.63 -1.02 3.13
C PHE A 23 9.61 -2.14 3.33
N GLY A 24 9.45 -2.62 4.57
CA GLY A 24 8.46 -3.63 4.93
C GLY A 24 7.06 -3.17 4.57
N PHE A 25 6.67 -1.95 4.96
CA PHE A 25 5.35 -1.40 4.63
C PHE A 25 5.12 -1.12 3.14
N THR A 26 6.17 -0.81 2.38
CA THR A 26 6.04 -0.53 0.92
C THR A 26 6.06 -1.79 0.04
N HIS A 27 6.51 -2.94 0.56
CA HIS A 27 6.53 -4.22 -0.18
C HIS A 27 5.32 -5.12 0.03
N TYR A 28 4.34 -4.73 0.88
CA TYR A 28 3.10 -5.50 1.05
C TYR A 28 2.08 -5.28 -0.07
N GLU A 29 2.30 -4.35 -0.99
CA GLU A 29 1.65 -4.40 -2.29
C GLU A 29 2.49 -5.29 -3.20
N HIS A 30 2.30 -6.61 -3.10
CA HIS A 30 2.51 -7.47 -4.27
C HIS A 30 1.46 -7.05 -5.31
N GLY A 31 1.71 -5.93 -5.97
CA GLY A 31 1.00 -5.52 -7.16
C GLY A 31 1.38 -6.51 -8.24
N GLU A 32 0.61 -7.58 -8.36
CA GLU A 32 0.48 -8.24 -9.66
C GLU A 32 0.32 -7.13 -10.71
N LYS A 33 1.05 -7.25 -11.83
CA LYS A 33 0.93 -6.27 -12.92
C LYS A 33 -0.54 -6.24 -13.35
N LYS A 34 -1.27 -5.24 -12.87
CA LYS A 34 -2.64 -4.97 -13.30
C LYS A 34 -2.55 -4.28 -14.64
N GLU A 35 -2.97 -4.94 -15.70
CA GLU A 35 -3.15 -4.26 -16.97
C GLU A 35 -4.38 -3.37 -16.87
N THR A 36 -4.23 -2.10 -17.23
CA THR A 36 -5.36 -1.17 -17.30
C THR A 36 -6.09 -1.43 -18.61
N LEU A 37 -7.30 -1.96 -18.53
CA LEU A 37 -8.17 -2.14 -19.69
C LEU A 37 -9.00 -0.87 -19.92
N THR A 38 -9.30 -0.59 -21.18
CA THR A 38 -10.35 0.37 -21.53
C THR A 38 -11.73 -0.25 -21.30
N ASP A 39 -12.73 0.62 -21.16
CA ASP A 39 -14.14 0.27 -20.98
C ASP A 39 -14.61 -0.72 -22.07
N ALA A 40 -14.22 -0.46 -23.31
CA ALA A 40 -14.59 -1.29 -24.47
C ALA A 40 -13.93 -2.68 -24.43
N GLU A 41 -12.66 -2.76 -24.06
CA GLU A 41 -11.95 -4.03 -23.91
C GLU A 41 -12.51 -4.85 -22.75
N PHE A 42 -12.88 -4.17 -21.67
CA PHE A 42 -13.54 -4.81 -20.54
C PHE A 42 -14.88 -5.44 -20.95
N TYR A 43 -15.78 -4.69 -21.61
CA TYR A 43 -17.05 -5.28 -22.07
C TYR A 43 -16.83 -6.42 -23.06
N SER A 44 -15.86 -6.30 -23.98
CA SER A 44 -15.53 -7.37 -24.91
C SER A 44 -15.02 -8.64 -24.23
N THR A 45 -14.16 -8.50 -23.21
CA THR A 45 -13.64 -9.65 -22.44
C THR A 45 -14.70 -10.28 -21.53
N LEU A 46 -15.62 -9.46 -21.03
CA LEU A 46 -16.74 -9.86 -20.21
C LEU A 46 -17.77 -10.67 -21.02
N GLU A 47 -18.17 -10.18 -22.20
CA GLU A 47 -19.05 -10.90 -23.15
C GLU A 47 -18.40 -12.17 -23.72
N ALA A 48 -17.07 -12.19 -23.84
CA ALA A 48 -16.35 -13.38 -24.27
C ALA A 48 -16.25 -14.45 -23.16
N GLY A 49 -16.78 -14.21 -21.96
CA GLY A 49 -16.71 -15.16 -20.84
C GLY A 49 -15.30 -15.42 -20.31
N LYS A 50 -14.35 -14.52 -20.60
CA LYS A 50 -12.92 -14.65 -20.25
C LYS A 50 -12.60 -14.13 -18.84
N VAL A 51 -13.60 -13.74 -18.06
CA VAL A 51 -13.42 -13.21 -16.71
C VAL A 51 -13.76 -14.30 -15.68
N THR A 52 -12.91 -14.46 -14.66
CA THR A 52 -13.12 -15.45 -13.59
C THR A 52 -13.73 -14.83 -12.35
N SER A 53 -13.26 -13.63 -11.97
CA SER A 53 -13.67 -12.94 -10.75
C SER A 53 -13.71 -11.44 -10.97
N LEU A 54 -14.68 -10.78 -10.36
CA LEU A 54 -14.85 -9.33 -10.41
C LEU A 54 -14.93 -8.76 -9.00
N LYS A 55 -14.21 -7.67 -8.78
CA LYS A 55 -14.25 -6.89 -7.55
C LYS A 55 -14.59 -5.45 -7.92
N LEU A 56 -15.73 -4.97 -7.42
CA LEU A 56 -16.25 -3.64 -7.71
C LEU A 56 -16.00 -2.73 -6.51
N GLU A 57 -15.25 -1.65 -6.73
CA GLU A 57 -14.99 -0.62 -5.73
C GLU A 57 -15.64 0.71 -6.18
N PRO A 58 -16.64 1.23 -5.47
CA PRO A 58 -17.23 2.53 -5.77
C PRO A 58 -16.23 3.64 -5.43
N LYS A 59 -15.86 4.45 -6.42
CA LYS A 59 -15.02 5.64 -6.25
C LYS A 59 -15.73 6.88 -6.77
N LYS A 60 -16.42 7.59 -5.87
CA LYS A 60 -17.16 8.83 -6.18
C LYS A 60 -18.12 8.64 -7.36
N SER A 61 -17.76 9.12 -8.55
CA SER A 61 -18.59 9.10 -9.77
C SER A 61 -18.31 7.91 -10.70
N VAL A 62 -17.39 7.03 -10.34
CA VAL A 62 -16.99 5.86 -11.14
C VAL A 62 -16.92 4.61 -10.26
N TYR A 63 -16.97 3.44 -10.89
CA TYR A 63 -16.57 2.18 -10.30
C TYR A 63 -15.18 1.81 -10.81
N GLU A 64 -14.29 1.48 -9.90
CA GLU A 64 -13.04 0.81 -10.23
C GLU A 64 -13.30 -0.69 -10.11
N ILE A 65 -13.13 -1.40 -11.22
CA ILE A 65 -13.40 -2.82 -11.33
C ILE A 65 -12.05 -3.51 -11.53
N SER A 66 -11.70 -4.40 -10.60
CA SER A 66 -10.53 -5.25 -10.73
C SER A 66 -10.95 -6.70 -10.84
N GLY A 67 -10.22 -7.47 -11.64
CA GLY A 67 -10.59 -8.86 -11.90
C GLY A 67 -9.44 -9.68 -12.45
N ARG A 68 -9.71 -10.97 -12.68
CA ARG A 68 -8.75 -11.89 -13.31
C ARG A 68 -9.33 -12.46 -14.59
N LEU A 69 -8.45 -12.60 -15.59
CA LEU A 69 -8.77 -13.25 -16.85
C LEU A 69 -8.52 -14.77 -16.77
N LYS A 70 -9.37 -15.56 -17.40
CA LYS A 70 -9.15 -16.97 -17.74
C LYS A 70 -8.09 -17.03 -18.83
N ALA A 71 -6.81 -17.01 -18.46
CA ALA A 71 -5.71 -17.24 -19.38
C ALA A 71 -4.97 -18.52 -18.97
N ASP A 72 -4.79 -19.43 -19.95
CA ASP A 72 -4.19 -20.77 -19.81
C ASP A 72 -2.79 -20.73 -19.14
N GLY A 73 -2.76 -20.68 -17.81
CA GLY A 73 -1.53 -20.73 -17.00
C GLY A 73 -0.85 -19.38 -16.73
N LYS A 74 -1.47 -18.24 -17.04
CA LYS A 74 -0.98 -16.91 -16.62
C LYS A 74 -2.09 -16.15 -15.91
N ASP A 75 -1.98 -16.01 -14.59
CA ASP A 75 -2.86 -15.14 -13.83
C ASP A 75 -2.61 -13.68 -14.25
N GLN A 76 -3.46 -13.17 -15.13
CA GLN A 76 -3.47 -11.78 -15.55
C GLN A 76 -4.59 -11.06 -14.82
N SER A 77 -4.19 -10.21 -13.89
CA SER A 77 -5.08 -9.27 -13.21
C SER A 77 -5.27 -8.03 -14.08
N PHE A 78 -6.50 -7.51 -14.13
CA PHE A 78 -6.82 -6.28 -14.84
C PHE A 78 -7.49 -5.26 -13.92
N ASN A 79 -7.48 -4.01 -14.36
CA ASN A 79 -8.21 -2.93 -13.74
C ASN A 79 -8.89 -2.07 -14.80
N VAL A 80 -10.13 -1.65 -14.55
CA VAL A 80 -10.90 -0.77 -15.45
C VAL A 80 -11.70 0.21 -14.63
N ILE A 81 -11.89 1.41 -15.17
CA ILE A 81 -12.73 2.45 -14.57
C ILE A 81 -13.98 2.55 -15.42
N VAL A 82 -15.15 2.35 -14.81
CA VAL A 82 -16.43 2.40 -15.51
C VAL A 82 -17.31 3.49 -14.88
N PRO A 83 -18.08 4.26 -15.67
CA PRO A 83 -19.02 5.24 -15.13
C PRO A 83 -20.02 4.59 -14.17
N ASN A 84 -20.30 5.25 -13.04
CA ASN A 84 -21.37 4.84 -12.13
C ASN A 84 -22.73 5.12 -12.79
N SER A 85 -23.23 4.13 -13.54
CA SER A 85 -24.51 4.19 -14.25
C SER A 85 -25.23 2.85 -14.12
N GLU A 86 -26.56 2.88 -14.12
CA GLU A 86 -27.37 1.66 -14.10
C GLU A 86 -27.09 0.77 -15.32
N PHE A 87 -26.78 1.38 -16.47
CA PHE A 87 -26.42 0.65 -17.67
C PHE A 87 -25.16 -0.21 -17.47
N ALA A 88 -24.11 0.35 -16.87
CA ALA A 88 -22.88 -0.38 -16.58
C ALA A 88 -23.12 -1.53 -15.60
N LEU A 89 -23.83 -1.26 -14.49
CA LEU A 89 -24.12 -2.28 -13.47
C LEU A 89 -24.98 -3.42 -14.03
N ASN A 90 -26.02 -3.11 -14.81
CA ASN A 90 -26.86 -4.13 -15.44
C ASN A 90 -26.09 -4.98 -16.45
N THR A 91 -25.17 -4.37 -17.21
CA THR A 91 -24.32 -5.10 -18.16
C THR A 91 -23.40 -6.08 -17.42
N ILE A 92 -22.80 -5.64 -16.32
CA ILE A 92 -21.92 -6.46 -15.49
C ILE A 92 -22.69 -7.61 -14.84
N ASN A 93 -23.85 -7.33 -14.24
CA ASN A 93 -24.69 -8.34 -13.59
C ASN A 93 -25.16 -9.40 -14.60
N ARG A 94 -25.64 -8.97 -15.78
CA ARG A 94 -26.08 -9.89 -16.83
C ARG A 94 -24.96 -10.82 -17.27
N ALA A 95 -23.76 -10.30 -17.53
CA ALA A 95 -22.65 -11.14 -17.95
C ALA A 95 -22.15 -12.06 -16.84
N ALA A 96 -22.25 -11.63 -15.57
CA ALA A 96 -21.93 -12.49 -14.44
C ALA A 96 -22.90 -13.67 -14.30
N ASP A 97 -24.20 -13.44 -14.52
CA ASP A 97 -25.23 -14.46 -14.54
C ASP A 97 -25.05 -15.43 -15.73
N GLU A 98 -24.78 -14.89 -16.93
CA GLU A 98 -24.60 -15.69 -18.15
C GLU A 98 -23.35 -16.58 -18.11
N HIS A 99 -22.25 -16.11 -17.50
CA HIS A 99 -20.96 -16.80 -17.50
C HIS A 99 -20.56 -17.42 -16.15
N ASN A 100 -21.47 -17.44 -15.16
CA ASN A 100 -21.22 -17.94 -13.80
C ASN A 100 -19.92 -17.40 -13.20
N ILE A 101 -19.75 -16.07 -13.19
CA ILE A 101 -18.59 -15.43 -12.57
C ILE A 101 -18.67 -15.64 -11.06
N GLU A 102 -17.73 -16.41 -10.49
CA GLU A 102 -17.83 -16.99 -9.14
C GLU A 102 -17.82 -15.97 -7.98
N GLN A 103 -17.45 -14.71 -8.24
CA GLN A 103 -17.37 -13.68 -7.21
C GLN A 103 -17.60 -12.30 -7.80
N ILE A 104 -18.69 -11.65 -7.40
CA ILE A 104 -18.84 -10.19 -7.41
C ILE A 104 -18.69 -9.74 -5.97
N VAL A 105 -17.52 -9.21 -5.62
CA VAL A 105 -17.31 -8.61 -4.30
C VAL A 105 -17.41 -7.10 -4.45
N VAL A 106 -18.52 -6.54 -3.96
CA VAL A 106 -18.65 -5.08 -3.82
C VAL A 106 -17.97 -4.70 -2.52
N ILE A 107 -16.81 -4.06 -2.62
CA ILE A 107 -16.17 -3.50 -1.42
C ILE A 107 -16.71 -2.08 -1.29
N PRO A 108 -17.23 -1.66 -0.11
CA PRO A 108 -17.57 -0.26 0.11
C PRO A 108 -16.34 0.61 -0.21
N PRO A 109 -16.51 1.93 -0.46
CA PRO A 109 -15.34 2.78 -0.67
C PRO A 109 -14.45 2.62 0.55
N ASP A 110 -13.33 1.92 0.39
CA ASP A 110 -12.30 1.91 1.41
C ASP A 110 -12.00 3.39 1.60
N THR A 111 -12.04 3.85 2.85
CA THR A 111 -11.52 5.18 3.15
C THR A 111 -10.06 5.08 2.80
N ASP A 112 -9.69 5.43 1.56
CA ASP A 112 -8.32 5.51 1.09
C ASP A 112 -7.59 6.35 2.14
N VAL A 113 -6.91 5.68 3.06
CA VAL A 113 -6.14 6.35 4.09
C VAL A 113 -5.03 7.00 3.31
N SER A 114 -5.19 8.30 3.09
CA SER A 114 -4.32 9.09 2.22
C SER A 114 -2.88 8.68 2.48
N GLY A 115 -2.11 8.39 1.42
CA GLY A 115 -0.73 7.98 1.57
C GLY A 115 0.07 8.94 2.46
N TRP A 116 -0.30 10.23 2.49
CA TRP A 116 0.24 11.22 3.42
C TRP A 116 -0.09 10.97 4.89
N VAL A 117 -1.30 10.52 5.21
CA VAL A 117 -1.71 10.12 6.57
C VAL A 117 -0.96 8.86 6.99
N THR A 118 -0.80 7.88 6.11
CA THR A 118 0.01 6.68 6.38
C THR A 118 1.48 7.05 6.59
N VAL A 119 2.05 7.92 5.76
CA VAL A 119 3.42 8.42 5.93
C VAL A 119 3.57 9.18 7.25
N LEU A 120 2.64 10.07 7.60
CA LEU A 120 2.69 10.79 8.89
C LEU A 120 2.58 9.81 10.07
N THR A 121 1.61 8.91 10.07
CA THR A 121 1.40 8.00 11.21
C THR A 121 2.51 6.96 11.36
N THR A 122 3.15 6.54 10.27
CA THR A 122 4.26 5.59 10.32
C THR A 122 5.61 6.27 10.53
N THR A 123 5.87 7.42 9.91
CA THR A 123 7.18 8.11 9.96
C THR A 123 7.31 9.02 11.19
N LEU A 124 6.23 9.66 11.64
CA LEU A 124 6.26 10.59 12.77
C LEU A 124 6.73 9.94 14.08
N PRO A 125 6.30 8.71 14.46
CA PRO A 125 6.84 8.03 15.65
C PRO A 125 8.36 7.85 15.59
N PHE A 126 8.92 7.58 14.40
CA PHE A 126 10.36 7.42 14.21
C PHE A 126 11.12 8.74 14.30
N ILE A 127 10.57 9.82 13.73
CA ILE A 127 11.15 11.17 13.87
C ILE A 127 11.15 11.59 15.35
N LEU A 128 10.05 11.37 16.06
CA LEU A 128 9.95 11.65 17.50
C LEU A 128 10.97 10.86 18.31
N LEU A 129 11.16 9.57 18.00
CA LEU A 129 12.17 8.73 18.65
C LEU A 129 13.59 9.25 18.38
N LEU A 130 13.92 9.62 17.14
CA LEU A 130 15.22 10.20 16.79
C LEU A 130 15.50 11.50 17.57
N ILE A 131 14.51 12.38 17.66
CA ILE A 131 14.62 13.63 18.44
C ILE A 131 14.82 13.31 19.92
N MET A 132 14.04 12.37 20.48
CA MET A 132 14.16 11.96 21.87
C MET A 132 15.56 11.42 22.19
N VAL A 133 16.11 10.54 21.35
CA VAL A 133 17.46 10.02 21.52
C VAL A 133 18.50 11.13 21.40
N PHE A 134 18.35 12.04 20.43
CA PHE A 134 19.24 13.19 20.28
C PHE A 134 19.26 14.05 21.54
N VAL A 135 18.10 14.34 22.13
CA VAL A 135 17.98 15.09 23.39
C VAL A 135 18.66 14.37 24.54
N ILE A 136 18.45 13.05 24.68
CA ILE A 136 19.11 12.24 25.71
C ILE A 136 20.64 12.31 25.57
N VAL A 137 21.17 12.17 24.35
CA VAL A 137 22.62 12.26 24.10
C VAL A 137 23.17 13.64 24.42
N LEU A 138 22.44 14.68 24.03
CA LEU A 138 22.81 16.05 24.31
C LEU A 138 22.85 16.29 25.83
N MET A 139 21.82 15.84 26.55
CA MET A 139 21.75 15.93 28.00
C MET A 139 22.89 15.14 28.68
N LEU A 140 23.14 13.91 28.26
CA LEU A 140 24.25 13.08 28.76
C LEU A 140 25.61 13.75 28.52
N ARG A 141 25.80 14.43 27.37
CA ARG A 141 27.00 15.22 27.11
C ARG A 141 27.12 16.44 28.01
N VAL A 142 26.01 17.13 28.28
CA VAL A 142 25.97 18.29 29.19
C VAL A 142 26.29 17.87 30.62
N ILE A 143 25.65 16.82 31.13
CA ILE A 143 25.89 16.28 32.48
C ILE A 143 27.36 15.82 32.62
N LYS A 144 27.88 15.08 31.63
CA LYS A 144 29.28 14.65 31.62
C LYS A 144 30.26 15.83 31.55
N ARG A 145 29.88 16.94 30.92
CA ARG A 145 30.68 18.16 30.87
C ARG A 145 30.74 18.86 32.23
N TRP A 146 29.64 18.84 32.99
CA TRP A 146 29.57 19.41 34.34
C TRP A 146 30.29 18.54 35.38
N ASN A 147 30.33 17.23 35.20
CA ASN A 147 30.96 16.29 36.14
C ASN A 147 32.45 16.01 35.83
N ARG A 148 33.18 16.90 35.14
CA ARG A 148 34.64 16.76 34.96
C ARG A 148 35.37 17.40 36.15
N PRO A 149 36.29 16.70 36.83
CA PRO A 149 37.09 17.30 37.89
C PRO A 149 37.90 18.46 37.33
N ARG A 150 37.77 19.64 37.95
CA ARG A 150 38.66 20.78 37.70
C ARG A 150 39.97 20.48 38.42
N TYR A 151 40.99 20.12 37.65
CA TYR A 151 42.39 20.22 38.06
C TYR A 151 42.94 21.54 37.57
#